data_AF-A0A358XQ69-F1
#
_entry.id   AF-A0A358XQ69-F1
#
_cell.length_a   1.000
_cell.length_b   1.000
_cell.length_c   1.000
_cell.angle_alpha   90.00
_cell.angle_beta   90.00
_cell.angle_gamma   90.00
#
_symmetry.space_group_name_H-M   'P 1'
#
loop_
_entity.id
_entity.type
_entity.pdbx_description
1 polymer ?
#
loop_
_entity_poly.entity_id
_entity_poly.type
_entity_poly.pdbx_seq_one_letter_code
_entity_poly.pdbx_strand_id
1 'polypeptide(L)'
;GTNNIQLIATQKWLHFNVIQPLQSWAEVRRLNYPVFTFRTEVSDIQKTVPARWNIPATEVNLNGANYDAVKSKDKLDTKLFWDVN
;
A
#
# COMPACT_ATOMS: atom_id res chain seq x y z
N GLY A 1 2.20 -27.97 7.09
CA GLY A 1 2.52 -27.36 8.39
C GLY A 1 1.86 -25.99 8.48
N THR A 2 1.49 -25.53 9.67
CA THR A 2 0.81 -24.24 9.90
C THR A 2 1.69 -23.07 9.44
N ASN A 3 1.10 -22.08 8.77
CA ASN A 3 1.80 -20.85 8.40
C ASN A 3 1.86 -19.91 9.61
N ASN A 4 2.94 -19.99 10.38
CA ASN A 4 3.12 -19.20 11.61
C ASN A 4 3.19 -17.69 11.33
N ILE A 5 3.70 -17.28 10.16
CA ILE A 5 3.77 -15.86 9.77
C ILE A 5 2.37 -15.29 9.58
N GLN A 6 1.48 -16.04 8.92
CA GLN A 6 0.09 -15.63 8.73
C GLN A 6 -0.63 -15.42 10.06
N LEU A 7 -0.43 -16.31 11.04
CA LEU A 7 -1.03 -16.17 12.37
C LEU A 7 -0.55 -14.89 13.06
N ILE A 8 0.76 -14.65 13.07
CA ILE A 8 1.36 -13.46 13.66
C ILE A 8 0.86 -12.19 12.96
N ALA A 9 0.86 -12.17 11.63
CA ALA A 9 0.41 -11.03 10.83
C ALA A 9 -1.07 -10.69 11.10
N THR A 10 -1.92 -11.70 11.24
CA THR A 10 -3.34 -11.52 11.51
C THR A 10 -3.58 -10.92 12.90
N GLN A 11 -2.86 -11.40 13.92
CA GLN A 11 -2.92 -10.82 15.27
C GLN A 11 -2.37 -9.39 15.31
N LYS A 12 -1.31 -9.12 14.55
CA LYS A 12 -0.73 -7.78 14.41
C LYS A 12 -1.70 -6.80 13.73
N TRP A 13 -2.40 -7.24 12.68
CA TRP A 13 -3.44 -6.44 12.03
C TRP A 13 -4.59 -6.09 12.98
N LEU A 14 -5.06 -7.06 13.79
CA LEU A 14 -6.07 -6.82 14.82
C LEU A 14 -5.60 -5.81 15.88
N HIS A 15 -4.36 -5.94 16.34
CA HIS A 15 -3.79 -5.03 17.33
C HIS A 15 -3.73 -3.57 16.83
N PHE A 16 -3.41 -3.36 15.56
CA PHE A 16 -3.29 -2.04 14.96
C PHE A 16 -4.61 -1.44 14.44
N ASN A 17 -5.72 -2.19 14.51
CA ASN A 17 -6.93 -2.00 13.70
C ASN A 17 -7.67 -0.66 13.86
N VAL A 18 -7.31 0.20 14.83
CA VAL A 18 -7.92 1.54 15.00
C VAL A 18 -6.89 2.62 15.37
N ILE A 19 -5.93 2.30 16.23
CA ILE A 19 -5.01 3.30 16.80
C ILE A 19 -3.85 3.59 15.84
N GLN A 20 -3.45 2.62 15.03
CA GLN A 20 -2.24 2.67 14.21
C GLN A 20 -2.50 2.26 12.75
N PRO A 21 -3.42 2.95 12.04
CA PRO A 21 -3.84 2.54 10.69
C PRO A 21 -2.70 2.58 9.66
N LEU A 22 -1.77 3.52 9.78
CA LEU A 22 -0.62 3.63 8.88
C LEU A 22 0.34 2.43 9.04
N GLN A 23 0.60 2.02 10.28
CA GLN A 23 1.41 0.86 10.60
C GLN A 23 0.71 -0.43 10.16
N SER A 24 -0.61 -0.53 10.38
CA SER A 24 -1.43 -1.65 9.88
C SER A 24 -1.29 -1.79 8.37
N TRP A 25 -1.46 -0.69 7.61
CA TRP A 25 -1.35 -0.70 6.16
C TRP A 25 0.06 -1.04 5.65
N ALA A 26 1.10 -0.58 6.35
CA ALA A 26 2.48 -0.93 6.00
C ALA A 26 2.77 -2.43 6.22
N GLU A 27 2.33 -2.98 7.35
CA GLU A 27 2.60 -4.37 7.72
C GLU A 27 1.82 -5.37 6.89
N VAL A 28 0.57 -5.06 6.55
CA VAL A 28 -0.24 -5.86 5.62
C VAL A 28 0.48 -6.01 4.28
N ARG A 29 0.97 -4.91 3.69
CA ARG A 29 1.71 -4.95 2.42
C ARG A 29 3.03 -5.70 2.55
N ARG A 30 3.78 -5.45 3.63
CA ARG A 30 5.06 -6.12 3.87
C ARG A 30 4.90 -7.64 4.05
N LEU A 31 3.84 -8.10 4.72
CA LEU A 31 3.64 -9.51 5.06
C LEU A 31 2.71 -10.25 4.09
N ASN A 32 1.98 -9.54 3.24
CA ASN A 32 0.87 -10.07 2.42
C ASN A 32 -0.21 -10.82 3.23
N TYR A 33 -0.36 -10.46 4.50
CA TYR A 33 -1.33 -11.04 5.42
C TYR A 33 -1.98 -9.98 6.33
N PRO A 34 -3.25 -10.14 6.71
CA PRO A 34 -4.16 -11.18 6.21
C PRO A 34 -4.53 -10.95 4.73
N VAL A 35 -4.92 -12.02 4.04
CA VAL A 35 -5.33 -11.92 2.63
C VAL A 35 -6.73 -11.36 2.57
N PHE A 36 -6.89 -10.24 1.87
CA PHE A 36 -8.15 -9.55 1.72
C PHE A 36 -8.76 -9.81 0.34
N THR A 37 -10.08 -10.01 0.32
CA THR A 37 -10.87 -10.07 -0.91
C THR A 37 -11.63 -8.75 -1.06
N PHE A 38 -11.29 -7.97 -2.08
CA PHE A 38 -11.97 -6.72 -2.39
C PHE A 38 -13.02 -6.95 -3.46
N ARG A 39 -14.16 -6.28 -3.32
CA ARG A 39 -15.16 -6.19 -4.40
C ARG A 39 -14.74 -5.05 -5.32
N THR A 40 -14.79 -5.29 -6.62
CA THR A 40 -14.51 -4.29 -7.65
C THR A 40 -15.74 -4.09 -8.52
N GLU A 41 -16.14 -2.85 -8.72
CA GLU A 41 -17.24 -2.45 -9.59
C GLU A 41 -16.70 -1.75 -10.85
N VAL A 42 -17.55 -1.65 -11.88
CA VAL A 42 -17.16 -1.03 -13.16
C VAL A 42 -16.89 0.47 -13.00
N SER A 43 -17.60 1.13 -12.09
CA SER A 43 -17.45 2.55 -11.76
C SER A 43 -16.21 2.88 -10.93
N ASP A 44 -15.47 1.88 -10.44
CA ASP A 44 -14.30 2.11 -9.60
C ASP A 44 -13.17 2.75 -10.40
N ILE A 45 -12.75 3.94 -9.95
CA ILE A 45 -11.60 4.66 -10.48
C ILE A 45 -10.32 3.85 -10.22
N GLN A 46 -10.25 3.16 -9.08
CA GLN A 46 -9.13 2.34 -8.67
C GLN A 46 -9.61 0.94 -8.31
N LYS A 47 -9.18 -0.06 -9.10
CA LYS A 47 -9.64 -1.45 -9.00
C LYS A 47 -8.72 -2.33 -8.13
N THR A 48 -7.52 -1.84 -7.83
CA THR A 48 -6.53 -2.55 -7.03
C THR A 48 -6.26 -1.79 -5.74
N VAL A 49 -5.88 -2.50 -4.68
CA VAL A 49 -5.45 -1.85 -3.45
C VAL A 49 -4.20 -1.01 -3.74
N PRO A 50 -4.18 0.28 -3.39
CA PRO A 50 -2.99 1.10 -3.55
C PRO A 50 -1.81 0.52 -2.74
N ALA A 51 -0.68 0.36 -3.41
CA ALA A 51 0.62 0.04 -2.83
C ALA A 51 1.37 1.28 -2.32
N ARG A 52 0.95 2.49 -2.73
CA ARG A 52 1.50 3.78 -2.25
C ARG A 52 0.50 4.91 -2.48
N TRP A 53 0.81 6.08 -1.93
CA TRP A 53 0.15 7.34 -2.30
C TRP A 53 0.93 8.04 -3.43
N ASN A 54 0.18 8.81 -4.23
CA ASN A 54 0.77 9.66 -5.26
C ASN A 54 1.45 10.87 -4.63
N ILE A 55 2.44 11.42 -5.33
CA ILE A 55 3.11 12.65 -4.94
C ILE A 55 2.10 13.82 -5.03
N PRO A 56 2.06 14.74 -4.05
CA PRO A 56 1.13 15.85 -4.06
C PRO A 56 1.37 16.81 -5.22
N ALA A 57 0.30 17.41 -5.75
CA ALA A 57 0.35 18.33 -6.89
C ALA A 57 1.24 19.56 -6.65
N THR A 58 1.43 19.98 -5.40
CA THR A 58 2.35 21.06 -5.04
C THR A 58 3.80 20.71 -5.39
N GLU A 59 4.23 19.48 -5.15
CA GLU A 59 5.58 19.03 -5.48
C GLU A 59 5.77 18.93 -6.99
N VAL A 60 4.74 18.49 -7.71
CA VAL A 60 4.72 18.46 -9.18
C VAL A 60 4.94 19.85 -9.78
N ASN A 61 4.32 20.87 -9.20
CA ASN A 61 4.39 22.24 -9.71
C ASN A 61 5.66 22.99 -9.28
N LEU A 62 6.13 22.75 -8.04
CA LEU A 62 7.26 23.49 -7.47
C LEU A 62 8.62 22.83 -7.73
N ASN A 63 8.64 21.52 -8.01
CA ASN A 63 9.87 20.72 -8.15
C ASN A 63 9.85 19.83 -9.40
N GLY A 64 9.45 20.40 -10.54
CA GLY A 64 9.23 19.67 -11.79
C GLY A 64 10.42 18.81 -12.23
N ALA A 65 11.65 19.34 -12.16
CA ALA A 65 12.84 18.60 -12.61
C ALA A 65 13.08 17.29 -11.84
N ASN A 66 12.87 17.29 -10.52
CA ASN A 66 13.01 16.07 -9.72
C ASN A 66 11.78 15.16 -9.87
N TYR A 67 10.59 15.74 -10.02
CA TYR A 67 9.37 14.97 -10.25
C TYR A 67 9.43 14.22 -11.59
N ASP A 68 9.94 14.83 -12.66
CA ASP A 68 10.04 14.21 -13.98
C ASP A 68 10.89 12.93 -13.97
N ALA A 69 11.91 12.86 -13.10
CA ALA A 69 12.74 11.65 -12.92
C ALA A 69 11.97 10.47 -12.30
N VAL A 70 10.91 10.73 -11.53
CA VAL A 70 10.15 9.71 -10.77
C VAL A 70 8.71 9.55 -11.23
N LYS A 71 8.19 10.44 -12.07
CA LYS A 71 6.80 10.50 -12.55
C LYS A 71 6.31 9.19 -13.16
N SER A 72 7.18 8.45 -13.85
CA SER A 72 6.84 7.13 -14.43
C SER A 72 6.45 6.08 -13.37
N LYS A 73 6.94 6.25 -12.14
CA LYS A 73 6.72 5.39 -10.96
C LYS A 73 5.71 5.97 -9.96
N ASP A 74 5.12 7.13 -10.26
CA ASP A 74 4.11 7.79 -9.43
C ASP A 74 2.71 7.25 -9.76
N LYS A 75 2.55 5.94 -9.52
CA LYS A 75 1.28 5.23 -9.69
C LYS A 75 0.92 4.51 -8.40
N LEU A 76 -0.37 4.43 -8.11
CA LEU A 76 -0.89 3.80 -6.88
C LEU A 76 -0.53 2.31 -6.79
N ASP A 77 -0.30 1.63 -7.91
CA ASP A 77 0.07 0.21 -7.99
C ASP A 77 1.58 -0.05 -7.89
N THR A 78 2.40 1.00 -7.90
CA THR A 78 3.85 0.86 -7.83
C THR A 78 4.27 0.52 -6.40
N LYS A 79 4.81 -0.69 -6.21
CA LYS A 79 5.32 -1.16 -4.92
C LYS A 79 6.46 -0.28 -4.41
N LEU A 80 6.49 -0.09 -3.10
CA LEU A 80 7.60 0.59 -2.41
C LEU A 80 8.82 -0.33 -2.35
N PHE A 81 10.01 0.25 -2.14
CA PHE A 81 11.27 -0.51 -2.17
C PHE A 81 11.33 -1.66 -1.13
N TRP A 82 10.58 -1.55 -0.03
CA TRP A 82 10.50 -2.55 1.03
C TRP A 82 9.34 -3.54 0.86
N ASP A 83 8.45 -3.28 -0.10
CA ASP A 83 7.31 -4.13 -0.43
C ASP A 83 7.72 -5.14 -1.51
N VAL A 84 8.36 -6.23 -1.07
CA VAL A 84 9.02 -7.22 -1.94
C VAL A 84 8.17 -8.47 -2.17
N ASN A 85 7.25 -8.76 -1.25
CA ASN A 85 6.52 -10.03 -1.18
C ASN A 85 5.34 -10.10 -2.15
#